data_AF-A0A6G2G1T8-F1
#
_entry.id   AF-A0A6G2G1T8-F1
#
_cell.length_a   1.000
_cell.length_b   1.000
_cell.length_c   1.000
_cell.angle_alpha   90.00
_cell.angle_beta   90.00
_cell.angle_gamma   90.00
#
_symmetry.space_group_name_H-M   'P 1'
#
loop_
_entity.id
_entity.type
_entity.pdbx_description
1 polymer ?
#
loop_
_entity_poly.entity_id
_entity_poly.type
_entity_poly.pdbx_seq_one_letter_code
_entity_poly.pdbx_strand_id
1 'polypeptide(L)'
;MTASQDAPEGPVVRVAAGSTHRADASAVAEAAREAAETTTVRETGPTGAEALEPLLLVTTAEGTAFHARPSPDAVADAVAAAEDGTAGDGADAFVAAADHGDESALPRPRTGR
;
A
#
# COMPACT_ATOMS: atom_id res chain seq x y z
N MET A 1 -1.79 23.20 -14.78
CA MET A 1 -2.14 21.82 -15.11
C MET A 1 -2.36 21.16 -13.77
N THR A 2 -3.58 21.21 -13.27
CA THR A 2 -3.93 20.62 -11.98
C THR A 2 -3.61 19.13 -12.10
N ALA A 3 -2.62 18.62 -11.36
CA ALA A 3 -2.51 17.20 -11.18
C ALA A 3 -3.84 16.77 -10.56
N SER A 4 -4.70 16.13 -11.34
CA SER A 4 -5.82 15.39 -10.78
C SER A 4 -5.17 14.38 -9.87
N GLN A 5 -5.30 14.56 -8.56
CA GLN A 5 -5.28 13.40 -7.69
C GLN A 5 -6.57 12.66 -8.04
N ASP A 6 -6.54 11.90 -9.13
CA ASP A 6 -7.35 10.69 -9.21
C ASP A 6 -6.81 9.83 -8.09
N ALA A 7 -7.27 10.11 -6.86
CA ALA A 7 -7.36 9.09 -5.86
C ALA A 7 -8.10 7.96 -6.60
N PRO A 8 -7.47 6.79 -6.79
CA PRO A 8 -8.16 5.68 -7.42
C PRO A 8 -9.50 5.53 -6.72
N GLU A 9 -10.57 5.32 -7.47
CA GLU A 9 -11.94 5.24 -6.95
C GLU A 9 -12.18 3.97 -6.09
N GLY A 10 -11.12 3.44 -5.48
CA GLY A 10 -11.08 2.23 -4.70
C GLY A 10 -9.71 2.00 -4.04
N PRO A 11 -9.60 0.97 -3.20
CA PRO A 11 -8.36 0.60 -2.51
C PRO A 11 -7.19 0.36 -3.49
N VAL A 12 -5.98 0.63 -3.00
CA VAL A 12 -4.74 0.37 -3.73
C VAL A 12 -3.83 -0.52 -2.92
N VAL A 13 -3.34 -1.57 -3.57
CA VAL A 13 -2.36 -2.48 -3.00
C VAL A 13 -1.04 -2.30 -3.75
N ARG A 14 0.05 -2.09 -3.01
CA ARG A 14 1.40 -1.99 -3.57
C ARG A 14 2.28 -3.07 -2.97
N VAL A 15 3.04 -3.75 -3.83
CA VAL A 15 4.03 -4.75 -3.43
C VAL A 15 5.42 -4.22 -3.75
N ALA A 16 6.19 -3.91 -2.73
CA ALA A 16 7.54 -3.38 -2.85
C ALA A 16 8.58 -4.45 -2.54
N ALA A 17 9.51 -4.67 -3.47
CA ALA A 17 10.63 -5.58 -3.25
C ALA A 17 11.81 -5.31 -4.20
N GLY A 18 13.01 -5.56 -3.67
CA GLY A 18 14.26 -5.54 -4.41
C GLY A 18 14.55 -6.83 -5.16
N SER A 19 15.66 -6.82 -5.92
CA SER A 19 16.11 -7.97 -6.70
C SER A 19 16.43 -9.20 -5.86
N THR A 20 16.86 -9.02 -4.62
CA THR A 20 17.18 -10.09 -3.66
C THR A 20 15.97 -10.86 -3.17
N HIS A 21 14.79 -10.21 -3.12
CA HIS A 21 13.53 -10.81 -2.67
C HIS A 21 12.51 -11.01 -3.80
N ARG A 22 12.96 -11.00 -5.05
CA ARG A 22 12.07 -11.02 -6.23
C ARG A 22 11.13 -12.23 -6.26
N ALA A 23 11.59 -13.41 -5.86
CA ALA A 23 10.76 -14.61 -5.87
C ALA A 23 9.60 -14.51 -4.87
N ASP A 24 9.91 -14.12 -3.63
CA ASP A 24 8.92 -13.93 -2.57
C ASP A 24 7.94 -12.81 -2.92
N ALA A 25 8.45 -11.72 -3.47
CA ALA A 25 7.63 -10.59 -3.94
C ALA A 25 6.71 -10.97 -5.09
N SER A 26 7.17 -11.82 -6.01
CA SER A 26 6.32 -12.34 -7.09
C SER A 26 5.19 -13.18 -6.51
N ALA A 27 5.46 -14.04 -5.52
CA ALA A 27 4.41 -14.83 -4.86
C ALA A 27 3.39 -13.92 -4.14
N VAL A 28 3.86 -12.89 -3.44
CA VAL A 28 3.00 -11.88 -2.79
C VAL A 28 2.18 -11.10 -3.81
N ALA A 29 2.76 -10.68 -4.94
CA ALA A 29 2.07 -9.95 -5.99
C ALA A 29 1.02 -10.80 -6.70
N GLU A 30 1.33 -12.07 -6.98
CA GLU A 30 0.35 -13.01 -7.53
C GLU A 30 -0.80 -13.26 -6.55
N ALA A 31 -0.51 -13.53 -5.27
CA ALA A 31 -1.55 -13.69 -4.25
C ALA A 31 -2.45 -12.46 -4.14
N ALA A 32 -1.86 -11.25 -4.20
CA ALA A 32 -2.64 -10.00 -4.19
C ALA A 32 -3.53 -9.86 -5.43
N ARG A 33 -3.04 -10.24 -6.62
CA ARG A 33 -3.82 -10.20 -7.87
C ARG A 33 -4.94 -11.21 -7.89
N GLU A 34 -4.69 -12.42 -7.38
CA GLU A 34 -5.69 -13.49 -7.32
C GLU A 34 -6.83 -13.14 -6.35
N ALA A 35 -6.52 -12.46 -5.25
CA ALA A 35 -7.51 -12.04 -4.25
C ALA A 35 -8.27 -10.75 -4.64
N ALA A 36 -7.76 -9.95 -5.57
CA ALA A 36 -8.37 -8.67 -5.92
C ALA A 36 -9.53 -8.82 -6.92
N GLU A 37 -10.72 -8.37 -6.54
CA GLU A 37 -11.89 -8.24 -7.41
C GLU A 37 -12.03 -6.82 -7.99
N THR A 38 -11.77 -5.81 -7.15
CA THR A 38 -11.93 -4.37 -7.46
C THR A 38 -10.67 -3.56 -7.14
N THR A 39 -9.81 -4.10 -6.28
CA THR A 39 -8.59 -3.42 -5.82
C THR A 39 -7.52 -3.34 -6.91
N THR A 40 -6.87 -2.17 -7.02
CA THR A 40 -5.74 -2.02 -7.95
C THR A 40 -4.45 -2.51 -7.31
N VAL A 41 -3.86 -3.59 -7.86
CA VAL A 41 -2.56 -4.14 -7.41
C VAL A 41 -1.42 -3.58 -8.28
N ARG A 42 -0.38 -3.05 -7.64
CA ARG A 42 0.82 -2.50 -8.29
C ARG A 42 2.09 -3.09 -7.70
N GLU A 43 2.97 -3.59 -8.55
CA GLU A 43 4.36 -3.83 -8.14
C GLU A 43 5.14 -2.53 -8.18
N THR A 44 5.97 -2.30 -7.17
CA THR A 44 6.87 -1.16 -7.09
C THR A 44 8.32 -1.63 -6.95
N GLY A 45 9.26 -0.68 -7.04
CA GLY A 45 10.66 -0.97 -6.76
C GLY A 45 10.92 -1.32 -5.29
N PRO A 46 12.20 -1.59 -4.94
CA PRO A 46 12.62 -1.83 -3.57
C PRO A 46 12.30 -0.64 -2.66
N THR A 47 12.05 -0.96 -1.41
CA THR A 47 11.95 0.00 -0.30
C THR A 47 13.31 0.53 0.12
N GLY A 48 14.38 -0.23 -0.18
CA GLY A 48 15.74 0.03 0.30
C GLY A 48 15.98 -0.46 1.74
N ALA A 49 14.98 -1.11 2.35
CA ALA A 49 15.03 -1.70 3.68
C ALA A 49 14.80 -3.22 3.59
N GLU A 50 15.85 -3.97 3.25
CA GLU A 50 15.77 -5.43 3.02
C GLU A 50 15.08 -6.21 4.16
N ALA A 51 15.25 -5.76 5.41
CA ALA A 51 14.62 -6.39 6.58
C ALA A 51 13.08 -6.36 6.56
N LEU A 52 12.47 -5.49 5.75
CA LEU A 52 11.03 -5.32 5.62
C LEU A 52 10.49 -5.94 4.32
N GLU A 53 11.36 -6.34 3.39
CA GLU A 53 10.96 -6.82 2.07
C GLU A 53 10.65 -8.32 2.08
N PRO A 54 9.60 -8.77 1.36
CA PRO A 54 8.66 -7.97 0.57
C PRO A 54 7.71 -7.15 1.46
N LEU A 55 7.45 -5.89 1.10
CA LEU A 55 6.56 -5.00 1.83
C LEU A 55 5.26 -4.80 1.06
N LEU A 56 4.13 -5.14 1.70
CA LEU A 56 2.79 -4.87 1.19
C LEU A 56 2.27 -3.56 1.81
N LEU A 57 1.79 -2.66 0.95
CA LEU A 57 1.09 -1.44 1.38
C LEU A 57 -0.35 -1.51 0.89
N VAL A 58 -1.29 -1.40 1.82
CA VAL A 58 -2.73 -1.38 1.53
C VAL A 58 -3.26 0.00 1.88
N THR A 59 -3.68 0.76 0.88
CA THR A 59 -4.24 2.11 1.06
C THR A 59 -5.74 2.06 0.82
N THR A 60 -6.51 2.44 1.84
CA THR A 60 -7.97 2.66 1.78
C THR A 60 -8.29 4.11 2.16
N ALA A 61 -9.57 4.45 2.24
CA ALA A 61 -10.01 5.75 2.76
C ALA A 61 -9.67 5.94 4.26
N GLU A 62 -9.50 4.86 5.02
CA GLU A 62 -9.19 4.92 6.45
C GLU A 62 -7.72 5.24 6.72
N GLY A 63 -6.82 4.87 5.79
CA GLY A 63 -5.39 5.04 5.98
C GLY A 63 -4.56 4.10 5.11
N THR A 64 -3.28 3.98 5.46
CA THR A 64 -2.36 3.04 4.83
C THR A 64 -1.82 2.06 5.85
N ALA A 65 -2.03 0.77 5.60
CA ALA A 65 -1.46 -0.33 6.34
C ALA A 65 -0.17 -0.85 5.68
N PHE A 66 0.75 -1.31 6.51
CA PHE A 66 2.05 -1.83 6.13
C PHE A 66 2.20 -3.24 6.70
N HIS A 67 2.44 -4.23 5.83
CA HIS A 67 2.73 -5.61 6.21
C HIS A 67 4.12 -5.98 5.70
N ALA A 68 5.04 -6.23 6.61
CA ALA A 68 6.42 -6.59 6.33
C ALA A 68 6.57 -8.10 6.22
N ARG A 69 7.14 -8.57 5.12
CA ARG A 69 7.31 -10.01 4.81
C ARG A 69 6.01 -10.82 4.97
N PRO A 70 4.88 -10.38 4.36
CA PRO A 70 3.63 -11.09 4.53
C PRO A 70 3.69 -12.45 3.82
N SER A 71 3.07 -13.45 4.43
CA SER A 71 2.76 -14.71 3.75
C SER A 71 1.66 -14.50 2.71
N PRO A 72 1.58 -15.31 1.65
CA PRO A 72 0.50 -15.24 0.66
C PRO A 72 -0.91 -15.25 1.25
N ASP A 73 -1.16 -16.07 2.28
CA ASP A 73 -2.48 -16.12 2.95
C ASP A 73 -2.83 -14.77 3.60
N ALA A 74 -1.89 -14.19 4.35
CA ALA A 74 -2.05 -12.86 4.95
C ALA A 74 -2.23 -11.75 3.90
N VAL A 75 -1.68 -11.91 2.69
CA VAL A 75 -1.92 -10.98 1.58
C VAL A 75 -3.36 -11.08 1.10
N ALA A 76 -3.88 -12.29 0.91
CA ALA A 76 -5.26 -12.50 0.49
C ALA A 76 -6.25 -11.91 1.50
N ASP A 77 -6.02 -12.14 2.80
CA ASP A 77 -6.84 -11.56 3.88
C ASP A 77 -6.79 -10.03 3.86
N ALA A 78 -5.60 -9.43 3.68
CA ALA A 78 -5.44 -7.99 3.63
C ALA A 78 -6.11 -7.35 2.39
N VAL A 79 -6.10 -8.03 1.24
CA VAL A 79 -6.79 -7.56 0.03
C VAL A 79 -8.31 -7.63 0.22
N ALA A 80 -8.84 -8.73 0.76
CA ALA A 80 -10.27 -8.86 1.04
C ALA A 80 -10.75 -7.76 2.02
N ALA A 81 -9.98 -7.52 3.09
CA ALA A 81 -10.26 -6.42 4.02
C ALA A 81 -10.27 -5.05 3.32
N ALA A 82 -9.36 -4.82 2.37
CA ALA A 82 -9.28 -3.58 1.60
C ALA A 82 -10.52 -3.35 0.73
N GLU A 83 -11.07 -4.42 0.15
CA GLU A 83 -12.31 -4.37 -0.65
C GLU A 83 -13.54 -4.06 0.19
N ASP A 84 -13.53 -4.51 1.45
CA ASP A 84 -14.51 -4.12 2.46
C ASP A 84 -14.26 -2.71 3.04
N GLY A 85 -13.19 -2.03 2.59
CA GLY A 85 -12.85 -0.66 2.96
C GLY A 85 -11.95 -0.51 4.19
N THR A 86 -11.44 -1.62 4.72
CA THR A 86 -10.60 -1.65 5.94
C THR A 86 -9.15 -2.03 5.62
N ALA A 87 -8.19 -1.63 6.45
CA ALA A 87 -6.78 -1.99 6.21
C ALA A 87 -5.96 -2.27 7.47
N GLY A 88 -6.41 -1.83 8.65
CA GLY A 88 -5.57 -1.84 9.86
C GLY A 88 -5.34 -3.22 10.50
N ASP A 89 -6.19 -4.20 10.22
CA ASP A 89 -6.16 -5.48 10.91
C ASP A 89 -4.97 -6.34 10.46
N GLY A 90 -4.19 -6.81 11.44
CA GLY A 90 -3.01 -7.66 11.18
C GLY A 90 -1.83 -6.94 10.52
N ALA A 91 -1.88 -5.61 10.40
CA ALA A 91 -0.77 -4.80 9.90
C ALA A 91 0.34 -4.62 10.96
N ASP A 92 1.60 -4.63 10.51
CA ASP A 92 2.75 -4.30 11.37
C ASP A 92 2.78 -2.82 11.73
N ALA A 93 2.24 -1.98 10.84
CA ALA A 93 2.01 -0.56 11.09
C ALA A 93 0.78 -0.06 10.33
N PHE A 94 0.08 0.92 10.90
CA PHE A 94 -1.05 1.59 10.27
C PHE A 94 -0.93 3.10 10.46
N VAL A 95 -1.12 3.85 9.37
CA VAL A 95 -1.16 5.31 9.37
C VAL A 95 -2.56 5.75 8.96
N ALA A 96 -3.33 6.26 9.93
CA ALA A 96 -4.69 6.72 9.68
C ALA A 96 -4.68 7.97 8.78
N ALA A 97 -5.63 8.05 7.85
CA ALA A 97 -5.78 9.22 6.97
C ALA A 97 -6.10 10.51 7.76
N ALA A 98 -6.80 10.36 8.90
CA ALA A 98 -7.11 11.47 9.80
C ALA A 98 -5.90 12.01 10.60
N ASP A 99 -4.77 11.29 10.60
CA ASP A 99 -3.56 11.65 11.36
C ASP A 99 -2.57 12.51 10.56
N HIS A 100 -2.97 12.99 9.39
CA HIS A 100 -2.27 14.08 8.73
C HIS A 100 -2.49 15.33 9.59
N GLY A 101 -1.52 15.64 10.46
CA GLY A 101 -1.52 16.87 11.27
C GLY A 101 -1.74 18.12 10.40
N ASP A 102 -1.81 19.30 11.03
CA ASP A 102 -2.21 20.54 10.35
C ASP A 102 -1.53 20.74 8.97
N GLU A 103 -2.30 20.56 7.89
CA GLU A 103 -1.81 20.69 6.51
C GLU A 103 -1.25 22.09 6.22
N SER A 104 -1.68 23.10 6.99
CA SER A 104 -1.13 24.45 6.87
C SER A 104 0.31 24.57 7.38
N ALA A 105 0.77 23.61 8.19
CA ALA A 105 2.14 23.51 8.67
C ALA A 105 3.09 22.83 7.67
N LEU A 106 2.55 22.16 6.63
CA LEU A 106 3.38 21.53 5.61
C LEU A 106 4.01 22.60 4.68
N PRO A 107 5.31 22.48 4.36
CA PRO A 107 5.97 23.43 3.48
C PRO A 107 5.32 23.41 2.10
N ARG A 108 4.74 24.54 1.70
CA ARG A 108 4.17 24.70 0.36
C ARG A 108 5.28 25.06 -0.64
N PRO A 109 5.31 24.45 -1.83
CA PRO A 109 6.18 24.91 -2.91
C PRO A 109 5.92 26.40 -3.17
N ARG A 110 6.98 27.22 -3.23
CA ARG A 110 6.85 28.68 -3.47
C ARG A 110 6.21 29.00 -4.83
N THR A 111 6.24 28.04 -5.75
CA THR A 111 5.57 28.08 -7.05
C THR A 111 5.01 26.70 -7.34
N GLY A 112 3.67 26.54 -7.23
CA GLY A 112 3.00 25.35 -7.73
C GLY A 112 2.85 25.44 -9.25
N ARG A 113 3.34 24.45 -9.99
CA ARG A 113 2.93 24.22 -11.37
C ARG A 113 2.65 22.75 -11.60
#